data_AF-A0ABD8A1A1-F1
#
_entry.id   AF-A0ABD8A1A1-F1
#
_cell.length_a   1.000
_cell.length_b   1.000
_cell.length_c   1.000
_cell.angle_alpha   90.00
_cell.angle_beta   90.00
_cell.angle_gamma   90.00
#
_symmetry.space_group_name_H-M   'P 1'
#
loop_
_entity.id
_entity.type
_entity.pdbx_description
1 polymer ?
#
loop_
_entity_poly.entity_id
_entity_poly.type
_entity_poly.pdbx_seq_one_letter_code
_entity_poly.pdbx_strand_id
1 'polypeptide(L)'
;MKNNWFKDMEKITICLGFAIIYLGVNNFLGNSVISPALVTGISLSGLFLTLADFLSKQFKDFENKRVLNVLYFIDSALYVLAALCIVGYPNATFITSLDKETLDWMSTSASVVALGFVFVAIGINNRKMAIEEDAKQAKEIQKIAQQTQKILDDAKEISKSKKETQELIREMQNETSELMKNKDKRIELLEKEIKLLKEMK
;
A
#
# COMPACT_ATOMS: atom_id res chain seq x y z
N MET A 1 -11.17 -26.26 9.31
CA MET A 1 -11.82 -25.04 8.78
C MET A 1 -11.54 -23.91 9.75
N LYS A 2 -10.66 -22.96 9.41
CA LYS A 2 -10.46 -21.76 10.24
C LYS A 2 -11.67 -20.86 10.00
N ASN A 3 -12.60 -20.83 10.95
CA ASN A 3 -13.75 -19.92 10.88
C ASN A 3 -13.23 -18.50 10.71
N ASN A 4 -13.56 -17.87 9.59
CA ASN A 4 -13.28 -16.46 9.34
C ASN A 4 -14.29 -15.62 10.12
N TRP A 5 -14.23 -15.69 11.45
CA TRP A 5 -15.11 -14.96 12.37
C TRP A 5 -15.16 -13.46 12.03
N PHE A 6 -14.04 -12.91 11.54
CA PHE A 6 -13.93 -11.55 11.04
C PHE A 6 -14.80 -11.27 9.79
N LYS A 7 -14.84 -12.19 8.82
CA LYS A 7 -15.70 -12.07 7.62
C LYS A 7 -17.17 -12.24 7.95
N ASP A 8 -17.50 -13.04 8.96
CA ASP A 8 -18.89 -13.22 9.37
C ASP A 8 -19.40 -12.02 10.17
N MET A 9 -18.55 -11.40 11.00
CA MET A 9 -18.85 -10.12 11.67
C MET A 9 -19.05 -8.97 10.68
N GLU A 10 -18.25 -8.91 9.61
CA GLU A 10 -18.42 -7.95 8.52
C GLU A 10 -19.78 -8.10 7.82
N LYS A 11 -20.19 -9.33 7.49
CA LYS A 11 -21.51 -9.61 6.89
C LYS A 11 -22.68 -9.20 7.80
N ILE A 12 -22.58 -9.50 9.10
CA ILE A 12 -23.61 -9.12 10.08
C ILE A 12 -23.77 -7.60 10.13
N THR A 13 -22.67 -6.86 10.17
CA THR A 13 -22.68 -5.39 10.16
C THR A 13 -23.27 -4.83 8.88
N ILE A 14 -22.95 -5.41 7.71
CA ILE A 14 -23.52 -5.01 6.43
C ILE A 14 -25.04 -5.25 6.41
N CYS A 15 -25.50 -6.41 6.85
CA CYS A 15 -26.93 -6.73 6.95
C CYS A 15 -27.66 -5.77 7.91
N LEU A 16 -27.06 -5.43 9.05
CA LEU A 16 -27.61 -4.46 9.99
C LEU A 16 -27.74 -3.07 9.34
N GLY A 17 -26.73 -2.65 8.58
CA GLY A 17 -26.76 -1.41 7.81
C GLY A 17 -27.91 -1.36 6.80
N PHE A 18 -28.10 -2.44 6.01
CA PHE A 18 -29.24 -2.53 5.08
C PHE A 18 -30.59 -2.50 5.79
N ALA A 19 -30.71 -3.12 6.97
CA ALA A 19 -31.93 -3.06 7.76
C ALA A 19 -32.25 -1.63 8.21
N ILE A 20 -31.25 -0.86 8.65
CA ILE A 20 -31.41 0.56 9.04
C ILE A 20 -31.83 1.41 7.84
N ILE A 21 -31.22 1.19 6.67
CA ILE A 21 -31.60 1.88 5.42
C ILE A 21 -33.06 1.57 5.06
N TYR A 22 -33.45 0.31 5.09
CA TYR A 22 -34.82 -0.12 4.83
C TYR A 22 -35.82 0.53 5.80
N LEU A 23 -35.46 0.61 7.08
CA LEU A 23 -36.28 1.25 8.11
C LEU A 23 -36.43 2.76 7.84
N GLY A 24 -35.35 3.44 7.45
CA GLY A 24 -35.36 4.85 7.04
C GLY A 24 -36.21 5.12 5.79
N VAL A 25 -36.15 4.25 4.78
CA VAL A 25 -36.99 4.36 3.57
C VAL A 25 -38.46 4.17 3.91
N ASN A 26 -38.80 3.21 4.77
CA ASN A 26 -40.19 3.02 5.22
C ASN A 26 -40.71 4.21 6.02
N ASN A 27 -39.86 4.88 6.81
CA ASN A 27 -40.21 6.11 7.50
C ASN A 27 -40.44 7.27 6.53
N PHE A 28 -39.60 7.39 5.49
CA PHE A 28 -39.77 8.41 4.44
C PHE A 28 -41.08 8.23 3.65
N LEU A 29 -41.49 6.98 3.39
CA LEU A 29 -42.76 6.66 2.73
C LEU A 29 -43.99 6.80 3.66
N GLY A 30 -43.79 7.17 4.93
CA GLY A 30 -44.85 7.30 5.93
C GLY A 30 -45.42 5.97 6.45
N ASN A 31 -44.80 4.84 6.09
CA ASN A 31 -45.24 3.50 6.49
C ASN A 31 -44.76 3.09 7.88
N SER A 32 -43.81 3.83 8.46
CA SER A 32 -43.27 3.57 9.79
C SER A 32 -43.00 4.88 10.51
N VAL A 33 -43.26 4.94 11.81
CA VAL A 33 -42.98 6.13 12.64
C VAL A 33 -41.72 5.86 13.45
N ILE A 34 -40.60 6.41 13.00
CA ILE A 34 -39.35 6.36 13.78
C ILE A 34 -39.36 7.51 14.78
N SER A 35 -39.21 7.18 16.07
CA SER A 35 -39.00 8.20 17.10
C SER A 35 -37.69 8.94 16.83
N PRO A 36 -37.66 10.28 16.88
CA PRO A 36 -36.43 11.06 16.73
C PRO A 36 -35.36 10.65 17.75
N ALA A 37 -35.76 10.19 18.94
CA ALA A 37 -34.83 9.63 19.94
C ALA A 37 -34.07 8.39 19.43
N LEU A 38 -34.72 7.52 18.63
CA LEU A 38 -34.07 6.35 18.04
C LEU A 38 -33.04 6.78 16.99
N VAL A 39 -33.36 7.78 16.17
CA VAL A 39 -32.44 8.33 15.16
C VAL A 39 -31.23 8.95 15.84
N THR A 40 -31.43 9.76 16.89
CA THR A 40 -30.33 10.34 17.67
C THR A 40 -29.43 9.26 18.28
N GLY A 41 -30.01 8.20 18.85
CA GLY A 41 -29.28 7.07 19.42
C GLY A 41 -28.43 6.33 18.38
N ILE A 42 -29.01 6.04 17.21
CA ILE A 42 -28.31 5.40 16.08
C ILE A 42 -27.17 6.29 15.56
N SER A 43 -27.43 7.58 15.33
CA SER A 43 -26.43 8.53 14.83
C SER A 43 -25.27 8.71 15.82
N LEU A 44 -25.57 8.83 17.12
CA LEU A 44 -24.55 8.95 18.16
C LEU A 44 -23.72 7.68 18.30
N SER A 45 -24.35 6.50 18.19
CA SER A 45 -23.63 5.23 18.11
C SER A 45 -22.73 5.15 16.89
N GLY A 46 -23.21 5.59 15.72
CA GLY A 46 -22.41 5.66 14.49
C GLY A 46 -21.18 6.55 14.66
N LEU A 47 -21.33 7.68 15.35
CA LEU A 47 -20.22 8.58 15.69
C LEU A 47 -19.20 7.89 16.59
N PHE A 48 -19.62 7.23 17.67
CA PHE A 48 -18.69 6.54 18.58
C PHE A 48 -17.96 5.37 17.91
N LEU A 49 -18.65 4.59 17.06
CA LEU A 49 -18.03 3.52 16.27
C LEU A 49 -17.02 4.08 15.25
N THR A 50 -17.36 5.18 14.60
CA THR A 50 -16.45 5.85 13.65
C THR A 50 -15.22 6.40 14.37
N LEU A 51 -15.39 6.94 15.58
CA LEU A 51 -14.29 7.44 16.40
C LEU A 51 -13.39 6.29 16.90
N ALA A 52 -13.98 5.16 17.30
CA ALA A 52 -13.25 3.94 17.65
C ALA A 52 -12.42 3.40 16.47
N ASP A 53 -13.03 3.29 15.29
CA ASP A 53 -12.35 2.88 14.06
C ASP A 53 -11.24 3.87 13.66
N PHE A 54 -11.48 5.18 13.82
CA PHE A 54 -10.48 6.21 13.57
C PHE A 54 -9.26 6.08 14.51
N LEU A 55 -9.51 5.96 15.82
CA LEU A 55 -8.46 5.81 16.82
C LEU A 55 -7.65 4.52 16.59
N SER A 56 -8.33 3.39 16.38
CA SER A 56 -7.64 2.11 16.15
C SER A 56 -6.74 2.14 14.90
N LYS A 57 -7.17 2.82 13.81
CA LYS A 57 -6.39 2.97 12.58
C LYS A 57 -5.24 3.98 12.69
N GLN A 58 -5.42 5.07 13.43
CA GLN A 58 -4.38 6.10 13.58
C GLN A 58 -3.21 5.61 14.43
N PHE A 59 -3.48 4.79 15.44
CA PHE A 59 -2.49 4.39 16.43
C PHE A 59 -1.96 2.95 16.25
N LYS A 60 -2.32 2.28 15.15
CA LYS A 60 -1.86 0.91 14.83
C LYS A 60 -0.34 0.74 14.80
N ASP A 61 0.40 1.83 14.53
CA ASP A 61 1.85 1.84 14.35
C ASP A 61 2.63 2.34 15.60
N PHE A 62 1.97 2.56 16.74
CA PHE A 62 2.64 3.01 17.97
C PHE A 62 3.26 1.84 18.76
N GLU A 63 4.58 1.88 18.97
CA GLU A 63 5.33 0.84 19.71
C GLU A 63 5.19 0.95 21.24
N ASN A 64 4.63 2.04 21.77
CA ASN A 64 4.55 2.25 23.22
C ASN A 64 3.41 1.45 23.87
N LYS A 65 3.77 0.39 24.62
CA LYS A 65 2.84 -0.51 25.33
C LYS A 65 1.83 0.20 26.25
N ARG A 66 2.20 1.30 26.91
CA ARG A 66 1.27 2.03 27.80
C ARG A 66 0.18 2.77 27.02
N VAL A 67 0.58 3.41 25.91
CA VAL A 67 -0.35 4.12 25.01
C VAL A 67 -1.30 3.14 24.36
N LEU A 68 -0.78 1.99 23.92
CA LEU A 68 -1.60 0.93 23.34
C LEU A 68 -2.66 0.42 24.32
N ASN A 69 -2.31 0.19 25.59
CA ASN A 69 -3.26 -0.29 26.59
C ASN A 69 -4.36 0.74 26.92
N VAL A 70 -3.99 2.03 27.04
CA VAL A 70 -4.96 3.11 27.22
C VAL A 70 -5.89 3.20 26.01
N LEU A 71 -5.36 3.03 24.81
CA LEU A 71 -6.16 3.09 23.59
C LEU A 71 -7.14 1.92 23.49
N TYR A 72 -6.73 0.70 23.81
CA TYR A 72 -7.64 -0.45 23.88
C TYR A 72 -8.77 -0.23 24.88
N PHE A 73 -8.48 0.42 26.01
CA PHE A 73 -9.50 0.79 26.99
C PHE A 73 -10.48 1.82 26.44
N ILE A 74 -9.97 2.88 25.78
CA ILE A 74 -10.81 3.91 25.15
C ILE A 74 -11.67 3.31 24.02
N ASP A 75 -11.08 2.46 23.19
CA ASP A 75 -11.76 1.75 22.11
C ASP A 75 -12.91 0.89 22.66
N SER A 76 -12.62 0.07 23.67
CA SER A 76 -13.63 -0.75 24.36
C SER A 76 -14.73 0.12 25.00
N ALA A 77 -14.37 1.24 25.62
CA ALA A 77 -15.34 2.17 26.20
C ALA A 77 -16.24 2.81 25.13
N LEU A 78 -15.70 3.16 23.96
CA LEU A 78 -16.47 3.68 22.83
C LEU A 78 -17.48 2.66 22.29
N TYR A 79 -17.11 1.38 22.19
CA TYR A 79 -18.04 0.32 21.81
C TYR A 79 -19.17 0.14 22.82
N VAL A 80 -18.86 0.19 24.12
CA VAL A 80 -19.88 0.13 25.19
C VAL A 80 -20.79 1.35 25.13
N LEU A 81 -20.24 2.55 24.96
CA LEU A 81 -21.02 3.79 24.79
C LEU A 81 -21.92 3.72 23.55
N ALA A 82 -21.42 3.21 22.43
CA ALA A 82 -22.21 3.02 21.22
C ALA A 82 -23.43 2.11 21.47
N ALA A 83 -23.22 0.96 22.13
CA ALA A 83 -24.31 0.04 22.48
C ALA A 83 -25.33 0.69 23.44
N LEU A 84 -24.85 1.46 24.43
CA LEU A 84 -25.70 2.21 25.34
C LEU A 84 -26.50 3.31 24.63
N CYS A 85 -25.95 3.93 23.59
CA CYS A 85 -26.68 4.92 22.79
C CYS A 85 -27.79 4.30 21.95
N ILE A 86 -27.60 3.09 21.42
CA ILE A 86 -28.65 2.39 20.67
C ILE A 86 -29.78 1.94 21.59
N VAL A 87 -29.44 1.34 22.75
CA VAL A 87 -30.42 0.69 23.63
C VAL A 87 -30.97 1.62 24.70
N GLY A 88 -30.10 2.39 25.34
CA GLY A 88 -30.45 3.24 26.49
C GLY A 88 -31.03 4.58 26.09
N TYR A 89 -30.50 5.23 25.05
CA TYR A 89 -30.93 6.59 24.67
C TYR A 89 -32.42 6.69 24.31
N PRO A 90 -33.00 5.77 23.50
CA PRO A 90 -34.43 5.85 23.15
C PRO A 90 -35.35 5.52 24.32
N ASN A 91 -34.85 4.79 25.33
CA ASN A 91 -35.61 4.31 26.48
C ASN A 91 -35.36 5.13 27.76
N ALA A 92 -34.50 6.15 27.70
CA ALA A 92 -34.19 6.99 28.85
C ALA A 92 -35.38 7.91 29.16
N THR A 93 -35.87 7.84 30.40
CA THR A 93 -37.02 8.63 30.88
C THR A 93 -36.83 10.13 30.68
N PHE A 94 -35.60 10.62 30.74
CA PHE A 94 -35.25 12.02 30.49
C PHE A 94 -35.45 12.43 29.01
N ILE A 95 -35.19 11.51 28.07
CA ILE A 95 -35.35 11.76 26.63
C ILE A 95 -36.81 11.67 26.23
N THR A 96 -37.57 10.74 26.82
CA THR A 96 -39.02 10.62 26.57
C THR A 96 -39.85 11.77 27.15
N SER A 97 -39.27 12.56 28.07
CA SER A 97 -39.92 13.77 28.62
C SER A 97 -39.64 15.06 27.86
N LEU A 98 -38.75 15.02 26.84
CA LEU A 98 -38.46 16.19 26.00
C LEU A 98 -39.60 16.42 24.99
N ASP A 99 -39.79 17.68 24.63
CA ASP A 99 -40.72 18.05 23.57
C ASP A 99 -40.23 17.57 22.20
N LYS A 100 -41.18 17.35 21.30
CA LYS A 100 -40.91 16.78 19.97
C LYS A 100 -39.99 17.67 19.14
N GLU A 101 -40.12 19.00 19.25
CA GLU A 101 -39.34 19.96 18.47
C GLU A 101 -37.86 19.94 18.88
N THR A 102 -37.58 19.93 20.19
CA THR A 102 -36.22 19.74 20.71
C THR A 102 -35.64 18.38 20.30
N LEU A 103 -36.44 17.32 20.33
CA LEU A 103 -36.01 15.97 19.96
C LEU A 103 -35.68 15.87 18.45
N ASP A 104 -36.48 16.51 17.59
CA ASP A 104 -36.26 16.61 16.15
C ASP A 104 -34.99 17.43 15.82
N TRP A 105 -34.79 18.55 16.52
CA TRP A 105 -33.58 19.37 16.37
C TRP A 105 -32.32 18.61 16.81
N MET A 106 -32.38 17.91 17.96
CA MET A 106 -31.28 17.08 18.45
C MET A 106 -30.96 15.95 17.49
N SER A 107 -31.98 15.26 16.97
CA SER A 107 -31.83 14.18 15.99
C SER A 107 -31.17 14.65 14.71
N THR A 108 -31.63 15.77 14.17
CA THR A 108 -31.06 16.38 12.96
C THR A 108 -29.60 16.78 13.19
N SER A 109 -29.33 17.47 14.31
CA SER A 109 -27.99 17.92 14.67
C SER A 109 -27.03 16.74 14.87
N ALA A 110 -27.44 15.70 15.61
CA ALA A 110 -26.65 14.50 15.84
C ALA A 110 -26.33 13.76 14.53
N SER A 111 -27.31 13.69 13.62
CA SER A 111 -27.13 13.03 12.32
C SER A 111 -26.17 13.80 11.41
N VAL A 112 -26.27 15.13 11.36
CA VAL A 112 -25.34 15.98 10.58
C VAL A 112 -23.92 15.89 11.14
N VAL A 113 -23.76 15.96 12.46
CA VAL A 113 -22.44 15.84 13.10
C VAL A 113 -21.84 14.44 12.87
N ALA A 114 -22.63 13.38 13.03
CA ALA A 114 -22.19 12.01 12.77
C ALA A 114 -21.74 11.84 11.32
N LEU A 115 -22.52 12.33 10.34
CA LEU A 115 -22.15 12.30 8.93
C LEU A 115 -20.85 13.08 8.66
N GLY A 116 -20.69 14.27 9.25
CA GLY A 116 -19.46 15.06 9.14
C GLY A 116 -18.22 14.29 9.61
N PHE A 117 -18.32 13.62 10.76
CA PHE A 117 -17.24 12.78 11.28
C PHE A 117 -16.94 11.58 10.39
N VAL A 118 -17.96 10.93 9.83
CA VAL A 118 -17.77 9.82 8.87
C VAL A 118 -16.99 10.30 7.64
N PHE A 119 -17.32 11.46 7.06
CA PHE A 119 -16.58 12.01 5.92
C PHE A 119 -15.13 12.35 6.26
N VAL A 120 -14.88 12.92 7.45
CA VAL A 120 -13.51 13.21 7.92
C VAL A 120 -12.72 11.91 8.08
N ALA A 121 -13.30 10.89 8.70
CA ALA A 121 -12.65 9.59 8.90
C ALA A 121 -12.33 8.91 7.57
N ILE A 122 -13.26 8.90 6.61
CA ILE A 122 -13.04 8.38 5.25
C ILE A 122 -11.92 9.17 4.55
N GLY A 123 -11.94 10.50 4.62
CA GLY A 123 -10.93 11.35 4.00
C GLY A 123 -9.52 11.09 4.54
N ILE A 124 -9.37 10.97 5.86
CA ILE A 124 -8.07 10.65 6.48
C ILE A 124 -7.62 9.24 6.08
N ASN A 125 -8.53 8.26 6.05
CA ASN A 125 -8.19 6.89 5.67
C ASN A 125 -7.72 6.81 4.21
N ASN A 126 -8.41 7.49 3.29
CA ASN A 126 -8.02 7.57 1.89
C ASN A 126 -6.65 8.25 1.73
N ARG A 127 -6.40 9.34 2.46
CA ARG A 127 -5.09 10.01 2.44
C ARG A 127 -3.97 9.10 2.96
N LYS A 128 -4.21 8.33 4.04
CA LYS A 128 -3.23 7.37 4.57
C LYS A 128 -2.94 6.27 3.55
N MET A 129 -3.96 5.73 2.89
CA MET A 129 -3.80 4.72 1.83
C MET A 129 -3.00 5.24 0.64
N ALA A 130 -3.28 6.47 0.18
CA ALA A 130 -2.53 7.10 -0.90
C ALA A 130 -1.05 7.28 -0.55
N ILE A 131 -0.74 7.76 0.67
CA ILE A 131 0.65 7.91 1.14
C ILE A 131 1.35 6.55 1.23
N GLU A 132 0.65 5.50 1.68
CA GLU A 132 1.22 4.16 1.77
C GLU A 132 1.51 3.57 0.38
N GLU A 133 0.63 3.83 -0.59
CA GLU A 133 0.81 3.45 -1.98
C GLU A 133 1.99 4.19 -2.62
N ASP A 134 2.08 5.51 -2.44
CA ASP A 134 3.22 6.32 -2.88
C ASP A 134 4.54 5.83 -2.25
N ALA A 135 4.52 5.48 -0.95
CA ALA A 135 5.68 4.94 -0.27
C ALA A 135 6.10 3.56 -0.81
N LYS A 136 5.14 2.71 -1.22
CA LYS A 136 5.42 1.43 -1.87
C LYS A 136 6.03 1.66 -3.25
N GLN A 137 5.45 2.55 -4.06
CA GLN A 137 6.00 2.89 -5.38
C GLN A 137 7.41 3.47 -5.27
N ALA A 138 7.66 4.37 -4.31
CA ALA A 138 8.99 4.92 -4.07
C ALA A 138 10.03 3.84 -3.72
N LYS A 139 9.65 2.85 -2.90
CA LYS A 139 10.52 1.69 -2.58
C LYS A 139 10.80 0.82 -3.80
N GLU A 140 9.82 0.62 -4.68
CA GLU A 140 10.03 -0.14 -5.92
C GLU A 140 10.94 0.61 -6.89
N ILE A 141 10.73 1.93 -7.07
CA ILE A 141 11.61 2.78 -7.88
C ILE A 141 13.04 2.75 -7.33
N GLN A 142 13.21 2.80 -6.00
CA GLN A 142 14.53 2.70 -5.38
C GLN A 142 15.22 1.36 -5.66
N LYS A 143 14.47 0.23 -5.63
CA LYS A 143 15.01 -1.08 -6.00
C LYS A 143 15.43 -1.14 -7.47
N ILE A 144 14.60 -0.61 -8.37
CA ILE A 144 14.93 -0.53 -9.80
C ILE A 144 16.18 0.32 -10.00
N ALA A 145 16.28 1.48 -9.35
CA ALA A 145 17.45 2.35 -9.45
C ALA A 145 18.74 1.64 -8.99
N GLN A 146 18.68 0.87 -7.90
CA GLN A 146 19.81 0.06 -7.42
C GLN A 146 20.20 -1.05 -8.42
N GLN A 147 19.22 -1.72 -9.04
CA GLN A 147 19.48 -2.73 -10.05
C GLN A 147 20.09 -2.11 -11.31
N THR A 148 19.56 -0.98 -11.77
CA THR A 148 20.10 -0.23 -12.91
C THR A 148 21.53 0.22 -12.65
N GLN A 149 21.84 0.66 -11.43
CA GLN A 149 23.21 1.03 -11.05
C GLN A 149 24.17 -0.15 -11.17
N LYS A 150 23.78 -1.34 -10.68
CA LYS A 150 24.59 -2.56 -10.84
C LYS A 150 24.81 -2.93 -12.30
N ILE A 151 23.76 -2.89 -13.13
CA ILE A 151 23.88 -3.17 -14.57
C ILE A 151 24.85 -2.18 -15.23
N LEU A 152 24.81 -0.91 -14.83
CA LEU A 152 25.71 0.12 -15.36
C LEU A 152 27.16 -0.15 -14.97
N ASP A 153 27.41 -0.60 -13.73
CA ASP A 153 28.74 -0.94 -13.26
C ASP A 153 29.27 -2.19 -13.96
N ASP A 154 28.45 -3.24 -14.13
CA ASP A 154 28.78 -4.45 -14.90
C ASP A 154 29.09 -4.10 -16.36
N ALA A 155 28.29 -3.21 -16.98
CA ALA A 155 28.51 -2.76 -18.35
C ALA A 155 29.82 -1.98 -18.51
N LYS A 156 30.23 -1.19 -17.51
CA LYS A 156 31.53 -0.51 -17.50
C LYS A 156 32.68 -1.51 -17.41
N GLU A 157 32.54 -2.54 -16.58
CA GLU A 157 33.55 -3.59 -16.45
C GLU A 157 33.72 -4.38 -17.75
N ILE A 158 32.60 -4.78 -18.38
CA ILE A 158 32.61 -5.44 -19.69
C ILE A 158 33.25 -4.54 -20.75
N SER A 159 32.94 -3.23 -20.76
CA SER A 159 33.54 -2.28 -21.69
C SER A 159 35.06 -2.18 -21.51
N LYS A 160 35.55 -2.19 -20.27
CA LYS A 160 36.98 -2.18 -19.96
C LYS A 160 37.66 -3.47 -20.42
N SER A 161 37.09 -4.62 -20.06
CA SER A 161 37.60 -5.93 -20.48
C SER A 161 37.62 -6.08 -22.01
N LYS A 162 36.61 -5.55 -22.71
CA LYS A 162 36.57 -5.54 -24.18
C LYS A 162 37.70 -4.71 -24.79
N LYS A 163 38.05 -3.56 -24.19
CA LYS A 163 39.19 -2.74 -24.64
C LYS A 163 40.51 -3.48 -24.46
N GLU A 164 40.73 -4.07 -23.29
CA GLU A 164 41.93 -4.87 -23.00
C GLU A 164 42.05 -6.05 -23.97
N THR A 165 40.94 -6.75 -24.23
CA THR A 165 40.89 -7.85 -25.20
C THR A 165 41.19 -7.38 -26.62
N GLN A 166 40.70 -6.20 -27.03
CA GLN A 166 41.01 -5.63 -28.34
C GLN A 166 42.49 -5.26 -28.49
N GLU A 167 43.11 -4.73 -27.45
CA GLU A 167 44.55 -4.44 -27.45
C GLU A 167 45.37 -5.73 -27.60
N LEU A 168 45.01 -6.76 -26.85
CA LEU A 168 45.69 -8.07 -26.91
C LEU A 168 45.54 -8.74 -28.28
N ILE A 169 44.36 -8.65 -28.90
CA ILE A 169 44.13 -9.12 -30.28
C ILE A 169 45.03 -8.37 -31.26
N ARG A 170 45.18 -7.05 -31.09
CA ARG A 170 46.00 -6.21 -31.97
C ARG A 170 47.47 -6.53 -31.84
N GLU A 171 47.97 -6.77 -30.63
CA GLU A 171 49.34 -7.24 -30.39
C GLU A 171 49.60 -8.59 -31.04
N MET A 172 48.72 -9.58 -30.83
CA MET A 172 48.85 -10.90 -31.47
C MET A 172 48.82 -10.80 -33.01
N GLN A 173 47.99 -9.92 -33.58
CA GLN A 173 47.97 -9.69 -35.02
C GLN A 173 49.30 -9.14 -35.54
N ASN A 174 49.91 -8.20 -34.81
CA ASN A 174 51.22 -7.65 -35.16
C ASN A 174 52.32 -8.72 -35.09
N GLU A 175 52.38 -9.49 -34.00
CA GLU A 175 53.35 -10.58 -33.84
C GLU A 175 53.21 -11.64 -34.93
N THR A 176 51.98 -12.03 -35.25
CA THR A 176 51.69 -13.01 -36.31
C THR A 176 52.13 -12.48 -37.68
N SER A 177 51.91 -11.20 -37.95
CA SER A 177 52.34 -10.54 -39.19
C SER A 177 53.87 -10.51 -39.31
N GLU A 178 54.59 -10.21 -38.23
CA GLU A 178 56.06 -10.26 -38.21
C GLU A 178 56.59 -11.68 -38.40
N LEU A 179 55.98 -12.66 -37.73
CA LEU A 179 56.31 -14.08 -37.91
C LEU A 179 56.10 -14.54 -39.36
N MET A 180 55.01 -14.14 -40.01
CA MET A 180 54.78 -14.44 -41.43
C MET A 180 55.86 -13.81 -42.31
N LYS A 181 56.17 -12.53 -42.14
CA LYS A 181 57.25 -11.87 -42.93
C LYS A 181 58.60 -12.56 -42.76
N ASN A 182 58.93 -13.01 -41.54
CA ASN A 182 60.16 -13.75 -41.30
C ASN A 182 60.15 -15.15 -41.94
N LYS A 183 59.01 -15.84 -41.92
CA LYS A 183 58.83 -17.12 -42.61
C LYS A 183 58.97 -16.95 -44.12
N ASP A 184 58.35 -15.94 -44.72
CA ASP A 184 58.44 -15.65 -46.15
C ASP A 184 59.88 -15.41 -46.60
N LYS A 185 60.63 -14.56 -45.86
CA LYS A 185 62.06 -14.34 -46.12
C LYS A 185 62.88 -15.63 -46.06
N ARG A 186 62.56 -16.52 -45.11
CA ARG A 186 63.27 -17.78 -44.92
C ARG A 186 62.94 -18.79 -46.02
N ILE A 187 61.70 -18.81 -46.49
CA ILE A 187 61.31 -19.58 -47.68
C ILE A 187 62.08 -19.08 -48.91
N GLU A 188 62.14 -17.76 -49.13
CA GLU A 188 62.85 -17.18 -50.28
C GLU A 188 64.35 -17.51 -50.27
N LEU A 189 64.99 -17.53 -49.09
CA LEU A 189 66.37 -17.97 -48.93
C LEU A 189 66.56 -19.45 -49.26
N LEU A 190 65.68 -20.31 -48.75
CA LEU A 190 65.72 -21.76 -49.03
C LEU A 190 65.49 -22.06 -50.52
N GLU A 191 64.60 -21.32 -51.17
CA GLU A 191 64.37 -21.43 -52.62
C GLU A 191 65.63 -21.07 -53.43
N LYS A 192 66.35 -20.02 -53.02
CA LYS A 192 67.64 -19.65 -53.63
C LYS A 192 68.70 -20.74 -53.43
N GLU A 193 68.82 -21.30 -52.23
CA GLU A 193 69.74 -22.42 -51.96
C GLU A 193 69.41 -23.67 -52.78
N ILE A 194 68.13 -24.06 -52.86
CA ILE A 194 67.69 -25.21 -53.68
C ILE A 194 68.03 -24.99 -55.15
N LYS A 195 67.88 -23.77 -55.65
CA LYS A 195 68.21 -23.44 -57.05
C LYS A 195 69.70 -23.57 -57.32
N LEU A 196 70.56 -23.05 -56.44
CA LEU A 196 72.02 -23.20 -56.53
C LEU A 196 72.44 -24.69 -56.50
N LEU A 197 71.86 -25.48 -55.59
CA LEU A 197 72.15 -26.92 -55.49
C LEU A 197 71.70 -27.71 -56.73
N LYS A 198 70.65 -27.27 -57.44
CA LYS A 198 70.24 -27.86 -58.72
C LYS A 198 71.17 -27.50 -59.87
N GLU A 199 71.78 -26.32 -59.85
CA GLU A 199 72.75 -25.87 -60.87
C GLU A 199 74.14 -26.52 -60.70
N MET A 200 74.44 -27.06 -59.51
CA MET A 200 75.69 -27.79 -59.20
C MET A 200 75.63 -29.30 -59.52
N LYS A 201 74.49 -29.82 -59.99
CA LYS A 201 74.28 -31.23 -60.36
C LYS A 201 74.22 -31.40 -61.87
#